data_AF-A0A369QGZ6-F1
#
_entry.id   AF-A0A369QGZ6-F1
#
_cell.length_a   1.000
_cell.length_b   1.000
_cell.length_c   1.000
_cell.angle_alpha   90.00
_cell.angle_beta   90.00
_cell.angle_gamma   90.00
#
_symmetry.space_group_name_H-M   'P 1'
#
loop_
_entity.id
_entity.type
_entity.pdbx_description
1 polymer ?
#
loop_
_entity_poly.entity_id
_entity_poly.type
_entity_poly.pdbx_seq_one_letter_code
_entity_poly.pdbx_strand_id
1 'polypeptide(L)'
;MQNNQNKRRYFLKKCSTLSALASIAPGLAPAMSLLETTTMAGDDFTFLFQGDSITEGNRTRNTDWNHVMGHGYAYIIAGKLGYAYPAKNFHFINRGISGNKITDLAARWQTDTLDLKPNLLSMLIGINDVSTFWGGN
;
A
#
# COMPACT_ATOMS: atom_id res chain seq x y z
N MET A 1 -29.89 -6.88 6.34
CA MET A 1 -29.26 -6.68 7.67
C MET A 1 -28.64 -8.00 8.10
N GLN A 2 -27.37 -8.25 7.75
CA GLN A 2 -26.71 -9.54 7.95
C GLN A 2 -26.03 -9.64 9.32
N ASN A 3 -26.19 -10.80 9.94
CA ASN A 3 -26.11 -11.08 11.37
C ASN A 3 -24.68 -11.00 11.94
N ASN A 4 -24.38 -9.94 12.70
CA ASN A 4 -23.06 -9.67 13.31
C ASN A 4 -22.68 -10.69 14.43
N GLN A 5 -23.64 -11.49 14.89
CA GLN A 5 -23.42 -12.52 15.92
C GLN A 5 -22.63 -13.73 15.41
N ASN A 6 -22.70 -14.04 14.11
CA ASN A 6 -22.03 -15.20 13.53
C ASN A 6 -20.51 -15.03 13.43
N LYS A 7 -20.02 -13.78 13.29
CA LYS A 7 -18.59 -13.47 13.18
C LYS A 7 -17.85 -13.64 14.51
N ARG A 8 -18.45 -13.21 15.63
CA ARG A 8 -17.87 -13.34 16.97
C ARG A 8 -17.73 -14.79 17.40
N ARG A 9 -18.77 -15.60 17.16
CA ARG A 9 -18.75 -17.04 17.48
C ARG A 9 -17.77 -17.82 16.59
N TYR A 10 -17.64 -17.43 15.32
CA TYR A 10 -16.65 -17.98 14.41
C TYR A 10 -15.21 -17.64 14.83
N PHE A 11 -14.97 -16.39 15.27
CA PHE A 11 -13.70 -15.96 15.83
C PHE A 11 -13.34 -16.71 17.12
N LEU A 12 -14.28 -16.80 18.07
CA LEU A 12 -14.08 -17.54 19.32
C LEU A 12 -13.76 -19.03 19.08
N LYS A 13 -14.45 -19.67 18.12
CA LYS A 13 -14.15 -21.05 17.72
C LYS A 13 -12.74 -21.20 17.14
N LYS A 14 -12.28 -20.25 16.31
CA LYS A 14 -10.90 -20.24 15.78
C LYS A 14 -9.86 -19.99 16.86
N CYS A 15 -10.12 -19.09 17.81
CA CYS A 15 -9.22 -18.85 18.95
C CYS A 15 -9.11 -20.09 19.84
N SER A 16 -10.21 -20.80 20.12
CA SER A 16 -10.17 -22.02 20.93
C SER A 16 -9.39 -23.18 20.29
N THR A 17 -9.39 -23.27 18.94
CA THR A 17 -8.57 -24.27 18.25
C THR A 17 -7.07 -23.93 18.26
N LEU A 18 -6.72 -22.65 18.31
CA LEU A 18 -5.32 -22.20 18.39
C LEU A 18 -4.69 -22.51 19.75
N SER A 19 -5.44 -22.32 20.84
CA SER A 19 -4.95 -22.57 22.20
C SER A 19 -4.64 -24.04 22.49
N ALA A 20 -5.37 -24.97 21.87
CA ALA A 20 -5.14 -26.41 22.06
C ALA A 20 -3.90 -26.94 21.31
N LEU A 21 -3.46 -26.27 20.24
CA LEU A 21 -2.24 -26.62 19.50
C LEU A 21 -0.97 -26.05 20.16
N ALA A 22 -1.09 -24.92 20.87
CA ALA A 22 0.03 -24.26 21.53
C ALA A 22 0.62 -25.06 22.71
N SER A 23 -0.15 -25.98 23.32
CA SER A 23 0.29 -26.79 24.45
C SER A 23 1.09 -28.04 24.08
N ILE A 24 1.19 -28.39 22.78
CA ILE A 24 1.83 -29.64 22.32
C ILE A 24 3.16 -29.40 21.59
N ALA A 25 3.45 -28.17 21.16
CA ALA A 25 4.69 -27.85 20.45
C ALA A 25 5.34 -26.55 20.98
N PRO A 26 6.42 -26.65 21.78
CA PRO A 26 7.19 -25.50 22.25
C PRO A 26 7.79 -24.64 21.12
N GLY A 27 7.74 -25.11 19.87
CA GLY A 27 8.28 -24.44 18.68
C GLY A 27 7.31 -23.50 17.94
N LEU A 28 6.08 -23.28 18.41
CA LEU A 28 5.09 -22.41 17.74
C LEU A 28 5.03 -20.98 18.27
N ALA A 29 5.79 -20.64 19.32
CA ALA A 29 5.93 -19.26 19.81
C ALA A 29 6.28 -18.21 18.71
N PRO A 30 7.16 -18.48 17.72
CA PRO A 30 7.46 -17.49 16.70
C PRO A 30 6.33 -17.25 15.70
N ALA A 31 5.31 -18.12 15.63
CA ALA A 31 4.19 -17.96 14.70
C ALA A 31 3.11 -16.97 15.20
N MET A 32 3.01 -16.76 16.52
CA MET A 32 2.02 -15.86 17.14
C MET A 32 2.39 -14.36 16.98
N SER A 33 3.69 -14.07 16.85
CA SER A 33 4.24 -12.73 16.61
C SER A 33 3.86 -12.15 15.23
N LEU A 34 3.53 -13.01 14.27
CA LEU A 34 3.17 -12.60 12.91
C LEU A 34 1.75 -12.04 12.79
N LEU A 35 0.92 -12.13 13.83
CA LEU A 35 -0.49 -11.79 13.76
C LEU A 35 -0.85 -10.39 14.28
N GLU A 36 0.09 -9.66 14.90
CA GLU A 36 -0.17 -8.30 15.36
C GLU A 36 0.97 -7.35 14.98
N THR A 37 0.79 -6.71 13.82
CA THR A 37 1.00 -5.26 13.67
C THR A 37 0.19 -4.82 12.45
N THR A 38 -1.14 -4.72 12.61
CA THR A 38 -1.83 -3.70 11.81
C THR A 38 -1.61 -2.40 12.57
N THR A 39 -0.43 -1.80 12.45
CA THR A 39 -0.21 -0.43 12.92
C THR A 39 -1.24 0.42 12.22
N MET A 40 -2.21 0.92 12.98
CA MET A 40 -3.07 1.99 12.48
C MET A 40 -2.16 3.12 12.03
N ALA A 41 -2.41 3.68 10.85
CA ALA A 41 -1.64 4.83 10.38
C ALA A 41 -1.70 5.94 11.44
N GLY A 42 -0.52 6.37 11.88
CA GLY A 42 -0.35 7.47 12.83
C GLY A 42 -0.85 8.80 12.25
N ASP A 43 -0.73 9.87 13.03
CA ASP A 43 -0.94 11.22 12.51
C ASP A 43 0.26 11.60 11.62
N ASP A 44 0.06 12.53 10.68
CA ASP A 44 1.09 13.01 9.73
C ASP A 44 1.71 11.90 8.86
N PHE A 45 0.96 10.82 8.64
CA PHE A 45 1.43 9.63 7.94
C PHE A 45 1.59 9.89 6.43
N THR A 46 2.77 9.56 5.90
CA THR A 46 3.13 9.78 4.49
C THR A 46 2.98 8.52 3.64
N PHE A 47 2.11 8.61 2.64
CA PHE A 47 1.85 7.61 1.62
C PHE A 47 2.57 7.97 0.32
N LEU A 48 3.40 7.05 -0.18
CA LEU A 48 4.06 7.18 -1.48
C LEU A 48 3.52 6.16 -2.47
N PHE A 49 3.13 6.63 -3.65
CA PHE A 49 2.76 5.80 -4.79
C PHE A 49 3.88 5.83 -5.83
N GLN A 50 4.35 4.64 -6.21
CA GLN A 50 5.40 4.43 -7.19
C GLN A 50 4.94 3.48 -8.29
N GLY A 51 5.40 3.68 -9.53
CA GLY A 51 4.99 2.85 -10.64
C GLY A 51 5.12 3.49 -12.00
N ASP A 52 4.35 2.95 -12.94
CA ASP A 52 4.31 3.35 -14.34
C ASP A 52 3.16 4.33 -14.66
N SER A 53 2.63 4.26 -15.88
CA SER A 53 1.54 5.10 -16.38
C SER A 53 0.26 4.95 -15.57
N ILE A 54 -0.01 3.75 -15.03
CA ILE A 54 -1.21 3.49 -14.22
C ILE A 54 -1.14 4.27 -12.91
N THR A 55 0.06 4.33 -12.31
CA THR A 55 0.31 5.12 -11.10
C THR A 55 0.41 6.60 -11.41
N GLU A 56 1.05 7.01 -12.51
CA GLU A 56 1.14 8.42 -12.89
C GLU A 56 -0.24 9.07 -13.03
N GLY A 57 -1.20 8.38 -13.68
CA GLY A 57 -2.57 8.85 -13.81
C GLY A 57 -2.68 10.23 -14.47
N ASN A 58 -1.74 10.59 -15.34
CA ASN A 58 -1.62 11.92 -15.96
C ASN A 58 -1.53 13.06 -14.93
N ARG A 59 -0.78 12.86 -13.84
CA ARG A 59 -0.51 13.90 -12.85
C ARG A 59 0.29 15.06 -13.42
N THR A 60 0.07 16.26 -12.89
CA THR A 60 0.95 17.39 -13.14
C THR A 60 2.19 17.30 -12.25
N ARG A 61 3.30 17.91 -12.71
CA ARG A 61 4.57 18.03 -11.97
C ARG A 61 4.82 19.49 -11.53
N ASN A 62 3.77 20.30 -11.52
CA ASN A 62 3.78 21.70 -11.11
C ASN A 62 3.14 21.85 -9.72
N THR A 63 2.87 23.09 -9.30
CA THR A 63 2.27 23.42 -8.00
C THR A 63 0.74 23.32 -7.96
N ASP A 64 0.11 22.72 -8.96
CA ASP A 64 -1.34 22.55 -9.01
C ASP A 64 -1.80 21.34 -8.18
N TRP A 65 -2.18 21.61 -6.93
CA TRP A 65 -2.64 20.63 -5.95
C TRP A 65 -3.83 19.79 -6.42
N ASN A 66 -4.66 20.26 -7.36
CA ASN A 66 -5.79 19.48 -7.85
C ASN A 66 -5.35 18.33 -8.76
N HIS A 67 -4.17 18.44 -9.38
CA HIS A 67 -3.68 17.51 -10.39
C HIS A 67 -2.36 16.82 -10.03
N VAL A 68 -1.71 17.17 -8.91
CA VAL A 68 -0.44 16.53 -8.46
C VAL A 68 -0.55 15.01 -8.24
N MET A 69 -1.75 14.51 -7.95
CA MET A 69 -2.00 13.07 -7.79
C MET A 69 -2.45 12.37 -9.09
N GLY A 70 -2.78 13.13 -10.14
CA GLY A 70 -3.39 12.64 -11.35
C GLY A 70 -4.86 12.26 -11.15
N HIS A 71 -5.37 11.41 -12.02
CA HIS A 71 -6.77 10.98 -12.08
C HIS A 71 -6.92 9.46 -11.93
N GLY A 72 -5.86 8.80 -11.44
CA GLY A 72 -5.79 7.35 -11.30
C GLY A 72 -6.20 6.85 -9.91
N TYR A 73 -5.82 5.59 -9.63
CA TYR A 73 -6.14 4.95 -8.36
C TYR A 73 -5.51 5.68 -7.15
N ALA A 74 -4.31 6.25 -7.32
CA ALA A 74 -3.63 7.02 -6.28
C ALA A 74 -4.46 8.23 -5.82
N TYR A 75 -5.09 8.94 -6.77
CA TYR A 75 -6.01 10.04 -6.49
C TYR A 75 -7.26 9.58 -5.73
N ILE A 76 -7.87 8.46 -6.17
CA ILE A 76 -9.07 7.92 -5.51
C ILE A 76 -8.76 7.51 -4.06
N ILE A 77 -7.61 6.88 -3.81
CA ILE A 77 -7.19 6.49 -2.46
C ILE A 77 -6.96 7.74 -1.60
N ALA A 78 -6.20 8.72 -2.10
CA ALA A 78 -5.92 9.96 -1.39
C ALA A 78 -7.22 10.70 -1.02
N GLY A 79 -8.15 10.83 -1.96
CA GLY A 79 -9.46 11.47 -1.73
C GLY A 79 -10.31 10.72 -0.69
N LYS A 80 -10.38 9.39 -0.78
CA LYS A 80 -11.14 8.58 0.19
C LYS A 80 -10.56 8.66 1.61
N LEU A 81 -9.24 8.56 1.74
CA LEU A 81 -8.58 8.62 3.05
C LEU A 81 -8.62 10.03 3.65
N GLY A 82 -8.41 11.06 2.82
CA GLY A 82 -8.54 12.45 3.26
C GLY A 82 -9.97 12.78 3.73
N TYR A 83 -11.00 12.23 3.08
CA TYR A 83 -12.39 12.37 3.51
C TYR A 83 -12.70 11.58 4.79
N ALA A 84 -12.24 10.33 4.89
CA ALA A 84 -12.55 9.46 6.02
C ALA A 84 -11.80 9.85 7.30
N TYR A 85 -10.61 10.43 7.19
CA TYR A 85 -9.72 10.71 8.31
C TYR A 85 -9.12 12.13 8.25
N PRO A 86 -9.93 13.20 8.19
CA PRO A 86 -9.43 14.56 8.01
C PRO A 86 -8.53 15.04 9.16
N ALA A 87 -8.75 14.54 10.38
CA ALA A 87 -7.94 14.89 11.55
C ALA A 87 -6.54 14.25 11.56
N LYS A 88 -6.27 13.27 10.68
CA LYS A 88 -4.99 12.54 10.64
C LYS A 88 -3.88 13.26 9.90
N ASN A 89 -4.20 14.33 9.17
CA ASN A 89 -3.25 15.11 8.39
C ASN A 89 -2.34 14.24 7.48
N PHE A 90 -2.93 13.28 6.78
CA PHE A 90 -2.17 12.39 5.90
C PHE A 90 -1.53 13.15 4.72
N HIS A 91 -0.32 12.72 4.35
CA HIS A 91 0.42 13.24 3.20
C HIS A 91 0.45 12.20 2.09
N PHE A 92 0.11 12.60 0.87
CA PHE A 92 0.09 11.72 -0.31
C PHE A 92 1.07 12.22 -1.35
N ILE A 93 1.93 11.33 -1.83
CA ILE A 93 2.95 11.64 -2.84
C ILE A 93 2.80 10.65 -3.99
N ASN A 94 2.68 11.16 -5.22
CA ASN A 94 2.68 10.34 -6.42
C ASN A 94 3.97 10.54 -7.23
N ARG A 95 4.74 9.48 -7.40
CA ARG A 95 6.00 9.43 -8.16
C ARG A 95 5.95 8.47 -9.36
N GLY A 96 4.75 8.10 -9.81
CA GLY A 96 4.58 7.34 -11.05
C GLY A 96 5.09 8.10 -12.28
N ILE A 97 5.63 7.37 -13.26
CA ILE A 97 6.11 7.89 -14.54
C ILE A 97 5.73 6.90 -15.66
N SER A 98 4.98 7.36 -16.66
CA SER A 98 4.57 6.56 -17.82
C SER A 98 5.74 5.89 -18.53
N GLY A 99 5.52 4.65 -18.97
CA GLY A 99 6.50 3.83 -19.68
C GLY A 99 7.62 3.24 -18.80
N ASN A 100 7.66 3.54 -17.50
CA ASN A 100 8.68 2.98 -16.62
C ASN A 100 8.56 1.46 -16.48
N LYS A 101 9.72 0.82 -16.42
CA LYS A 101 9.96 -0.58 -16.08
C LYS A 101 10.58 -0.70 -14.69
N ILE A 102 10.82 -1.92 -14.21
CA ILE A 102 11.46 -2.12 -12.89
C ILE A 102 12.88 -1.52 -12.86
N THR A 103 13.61 -1.58 -13.97
CA THR A 103 14.96 -1.00 -14.09
C THR A 103 14.94 0.53 -14.02
N ASP A 104 13.91 1.16 -14.59
CA ASP A 104 13.75 2.62 -14.55
C ASP A 104 13.42 3.10 -13.13
N LEU A 105 12.60 2.33 -12.39
CA LEU A 105 12.35 2.59 -10.96
C LEU A 105 13.64 2.46 -10.14
N ALA A 106 14.44 1.43 -10.38
CA ALA A 106 15.71 1.22 -9.69
C ALA A 106 16.69 2.39 -9.90
N ALA A 107 16.77 2.92 -11.12
CA ALA A 107 17.65 4.04 -11.46
C ALA A 107 17.33 5.34 -10.70
N ARG A 108 16.07 5.54 -10.27
CA ARG A 108 15.62 6.73 -9.53
C ARG A 108 15.19 6.44 -8.09
N TRP A 109 15.47 5.24 -7.58
CA TRP A 109 14.94 4.76 -6.31
C TRP A 109 15.34 5.61 -5.12
N GLN A 110 16.59 6.09 -5.11
CA GLN A 110 17.11 6.93 -4.04
C GLN A 110 16.27 8.22 -3.90
N THR A 111 16.20 9.03 -4.96
CA THR A 111 15.53 10.34 -4.93
C THR A 111 14.02 10.25 -4.87
N ASP A 112 13.41 9.36 -5.64
CA ASP A 112 11.94 9.28 -5.77
C ASP A 112 11.29 8.35 -4.74
N THR A 113 12.06 7.70 -3.88
CA THR A 113 11.50 6.82 -2.82
C THR A 113 12.21 6.96 -1.48
N LEU A 114 13.51 6.68 -1.40
CA LEU A 114 14.21 6.61 -0.11
C LEU A 114 14.36 7.99 0.55
N ASP A 115 14.72 9.02 -0.21
CA ASP A 115 14.92 10.38 0.30
C ASP A 115 13.61 11.00 0.81
N LEU A 116 12.46 10.51 0.33
CA LEU A 116 11.13 10.95 0.74
C LEU A 116 10.68 10.36 2.08
N LYS A 117 11.34 9.31 2.58
CA LYS A 117 11.05 8.63 3.86
C LYS A 117 9.56 8.32 4.08
N PRO A 118 8.88 7.64 3.14
CA PRO A 118 7.46 7.34 3.29
C PRO A 118 7.22 6.35 4.43
N ASN A 119 6.07 6.46 5.09
CA ASN A 119 5.63 5.47 6.07
C ASN A 119 4.97 4.26 5.40
N LEU A 120 4.30 4.48 4.26
CA LEU A 120 3.76 3.41 3.41
C LEU A 120 4.11 3.66 1.94
N LEU A 121 4.62 2.62 1.30
CA LEU A 121 4.91 2.59 -0.13
C LEU A 121 3.91 1.67 -0.84
N SER A 122 3.19 2.21 -1.82
CA SER A 122 2.41 1.44 -2.79
C SER A 122 3.19 1.39 -4.11
N MET A 123 3.46 0.19 -4.62
CA MET A 123 4.15 -0.01 -5.89
C MET A 123 3.26 -0.79 -6.85
N LEU A 124 3.07 -0.26 -8.05
CA LEU A 124 2.44 -0.93 -9.17
C LEU A 124 3.31 -0.76 -10.42
N ILE A 125 4.00 -1.83 -10.81
CA ILE A 125 4.96 -1.86 -11.92
C ILE A 125 4.96 -3.26 -12.54
N GLY A 126 5.38 -3.38 -13.80
CA GLY A 126 5.66 -4.66 -14.46
C GLY A 126 4.98 -4.86 -15.81
N ILE A 127 3.92 -4.11 -16.12
CA ILE A 127 3.23 -4.27 -17.41
C ILE A 127 4.14 -3.88 -18.58
N ASN A 128 4.97 -2.85 -18.40
CA ASN A 128 5.94 -2.42 -19.41
C ASN A 128 7.12 -3.39 -19.55
N ASP A 129 7.53 -4.04 -18.46
CA ASP A 129 8.55 -5.09 -18.48
C ASP A 129 8.06 -6.29 -19.30
N VAL A 130 6.82 -6.74 -19.04
CA VAL A 130 6.17 -7.79 -19.81
C VAL A 130 6.03 -7.37 -21.27
N SER A 131 5.52 -6.16 -21.55
CA SER A 131 5.38 -5.67 -22.92
C SER A 131 6.71 -5.66 -23.69
N THR A 132 7.81 -5.30 -23.03
CA THR A 132 9.16 -5.33 -23.62
C THR A 132 9.59 -6.75 -23.94
N PHE A 133 9.40 -7.68 -22.99
CA PHE A 133 9.73 -9.09 -23.15
C PHE A 133 9.01 -9.73 -24.36
N TRP A 134 7.70 -9.48 -24.52
CA TRP A 134 6.95 -9.98 -25.68
C TRP A 134 7.32 -9.26 -26.99
N GLY A 135 7.79 -8.01 -26.90
CA GLY A 135 8.23 -7.21 -28.04
C GLY A 135 9.60 -7.60 -28.62
N GLY A 136 10.31 -8.54 -27.99
CA GLY A 136 11.59 -9.05 -28.49
C GLY A 136 12.80 -8.12 -28.26
N ASN A 137 12.70 -7.19 -27.31
CA ASN A 137 13.79 -6.30 -26.90
C ASN A 137 14.41 -6.73 -25.57
#